data_AF-A0A1Y3NBG7-F1
#
_entry.id   AF-A0A1Y3NBG7-F1
#
_cell.length_a   1.000
_cell.length_b   1.000
_cell.length_c   1.000
_cell.angle_alpha   90.00
_cell.angle_beta   90.00
_cell.angle_gamma   90.00
#
_symmetry.space_group_name_H-M   'P 1'
#
loop_
_entity.id
_entity.type
_entity.pdbx_description
1 polymer ?
#
loop_
_entity_poly.entity_id
_entity_poly.type
_entity_poly.pdbx_seq_one_letter_code
_entity_poly.pdbx_strand_id
1 'polypeptide(L)'
;MQDCLHWADQKDSPADHYFTDNLMSHPQIKERYDVILAIASREIFDTQYITPYIQSMVDLIREDVEWSFNMARNIDTTYDEGIVQNFTMDDFQENLTYDKTNYNKEERMNEETLTLSEFIDLRGDSCRAYTSNVNTSNNQNISDDVNITEFVDEEGAELNAVSSATLSMKQCSLLFILAQIILLLL
;
A
#
# COMPACT_ATOMS: atom_id res chain seq x y z
N MET A 1 -2.30 10.62 -12.58
CA MET A 1 -1.76 9.24 -12.42
C MET A 1 -0.29 9.08 -12.83
N GLN A 2 0.28 9.96 -13.65
CA GLN A 2 1.67 9.85 -14.11
C GLN A 2 2.70 10.23 -13.05
N ASP A 3 2.29 10.99 -12.02
CA ASP A 3 3.18 11.37 -10.93
C ASP A 3 3.31 10.24 -9.90
N CYS A 4 4.52 9.69 -9.83
CA CYS A 4 4.88 8.63 -8.89
C CYS A 4 5.50 9.18 -7.60
N LEU A 5 5.95 10.44 -7.58
CA LEU A 5 6.62 11.05 -6.44
C LEU A 5 5.65 11.90 -5.62
N HIS A 6 4.87 12.73 -6.28
CA HIS A 6 3.99 13.73 -5.65
C HIS A 6 2.52 13.34 -5.79
N TRP A 7 2.24 12.04 -5.70
CA TRP A 7 0.89 11.53 -5.82
C TRP A 7 -0.02 11.88 -4.64
N ALA A 8 0.57 12.17 -3.48
CA ALA A 8 -0.13 12.59 -2.27
C ALA A 8 -0.34 14.11 -2.26
N ASP A 9 0.01 14.80 -3.34
CA ASP A 9 -0.09 16.25 -3.42
C ASP A 9 -1.54 16.69 -3.36
N GLN A 10 -1.85 17.45 -2.31
CA GLN A 10 -3.11 18.15 -2.21
C GLN A 10 -2.93 19.56 -2.73
N LYS A 11 -3.72 19.93 -3.73
CA LYS A 11 -3.75 21.28 -4.32
C LYS A 11 -3.96 22.38 -3.26
N ASP A 12 -4.64 22.04 -2.18
CA ASP A 12 -5.00 22.97 -1.11
C ASP A 12 -3.96 23.05 0.02
N SER A 13 -2.91 22.21 0.01
CA SER A 13 -1.84 22.19 1.02
C SER A 13 -0.45 22.20 0.37
N PRO A 14 -0.05 23.34 -0.24
CA PRO A 14 1.24 23.45 -0.93
C PRO A 14 2.45 23.28 -0.01
N ALA A 15 2.26 23.40 1.31
CA ALA A 15 3.31 23.20 2.31
C ALA A 15 3.71 21.72 2.45
N ASP A 16 2.80 20.78 2.17
CA ASP A 16 3.08 19.34 2.29
C ASP A 16 4.05 18.85 1.21
N HIS A 17 4.15 19.56 0.08
CA HIS A 17 5.11 19.29 -0.98
C HIS A 17 6.54 19.62 -0.55
N TYR A 18 6.73 20.65 0.30
CA TYR A 18 8.07 21.10 0.68
C TYR A 18 8.86 19.98 1.35
N PHE A 19 8.22 19.16 2.20
CA PHE A 19 8.92 18.05 2.83
C PHE A 19 9.35 16.99 1.81
N THR A 20 8.43 16.55 0.95
CA THR A 20 8.70 15.51 -0.05
C THR A 20 9.72 15.98 -1.08
N ASP A 21 9.61 17.21 -1.58
CA ASP A 21 10.53 17.79 -2.56
C ASP A 21 11.94 17.90 -2.00
N ASN A 22 12.08 18.38 -0.75
CA ASN A 22 13.39 18.46 -0.12
C ASN A 22 13.98 17.07 0.14
N LEU A 23 13.15 16.10 0.56
CA LEU A 23 13.59 14.73 0.76
C LEU A 23 14.09 14.10 -0.55
N MET A 24 13.35 14.30 -1.65
CA MET A 24 13.67 13.78 -2.99
C MET A 24 14.76 14.58 -3.70
N SER A 25 15.10 15.78 -3.22
CA SER A 25 16.24 16.55 -3.72
C SER A 25 17.59 15.91 -3.36
N HIS A 26 17.62 15.06 -2.32
CA HIS A 26 18.84 14.37 -1.90
C HIS A 26 19.10 13.13 -2.77
N PRO A 27 20.21 13.05 -3.53
CA PRO A 27 20.43 12.00 -4.53
C PRO A 27 20.34 10.57 -4.00
N GLN A 28 20.92 10.32 -2.82
CA GLN A 28 20.91 8.99 -2.21
C GLN A 28 19.51 8.56 -1.76
N ILE A 29 18.69 9.51 -1.29
CA ILE A 29 17.34 9.21 -0.84
C ILE A 29 16.46 8.93 -2.04
N LYS A 30 16.60 9.75 -3.09
CA LYS A 30 15.91 9.53 -4.35
C LYS A 30 16.29 8.18 -4.97
N GLU A 31 17.56 7.85 -5.05
CA GLU A 31 18.02 6.55 -5.60
C GLU A 31 17.41 5.38 -4.82
N ARG A 32 17.42 5.45 -3.48
CA ARG A 32 16.80 4.41 -2.64
C ARG A 32 15.30 4.33 -2.85
N TYR A 33 14.63 5.47 -2.94
CA TYR A 33 13.19 5.53 -3.23
C TYR A 33 12.88 4.92 -4.60
N ASP A 34 13.64 5.26 -5.63
CA ASP A 34 13.47 4.72 -6.98
C ASP A 34 13.58 3.19 -6.98
N VAL A 35 14.52 2.61 -6.21
CA VAL A 35 14.64 1.15 -6.04
C VAL A 35 13.41 0.55 -5.36
N ILE A 36 12.95 1.16 -4.26
CA ILE A 36 11.74 0.71 -3.54
C ILE A 36 10.52 0.77 -4.45
N LEU A 37 10.35 1.88 -5.16
CA LEU A 37 9.25 2.08 -6.11
C LEU A 37 9.31 1.08 -7.26
N ALA A 38 10.50 0.79 -7.79
CA ALA A 38 10.71 -0.21 -8.83
C ALA A 38 10.26 -1.60 -8.37
N ILE A 39 10.68 -2.03 -7.18
CA ILE A 39 10.30 -3.32 -6.60
C ILE A 39 8.79 -3.35 -6.34
N ALA A 40 8.27 -2.35 -5.63
CA ALA A 40 6.86 -2.28 -5.27
C ALA A 40 5.94 -2.32 -6.49
N SER A 41 6.26 -1.54 -7.53
CA SER A 41 5.45 -1.48 -8.76
C SER A 41 5.56 -2.72 -9.67
N ARG A 42 6.63 -3.51 -9.56
CA ARG A 42 6.84 -4.72 -10.37
C ARG A 42 6.32 -5.99 -9.68
N GLU A 43 6.36 -6.03 -8.35
CA GLU A 43 6.14 -7.27 -7.59
C GLU A 43 4.88 -7.25 -6.72
N ILE A 44 4.40 -6.08 -6.31
CA ILE A 44 3.30 -5.97 -5.33
C ILE A 44 2.11 -5.23 -5.95
N PHE A 45 2.37 -4.03 -6.46
CA PHE A 45 1.36 -3.12 -7.01
C PHE A 45 1.10 -3.43 -8.49
N ASP A 46 0.70 -4.68 -8.74
CA ASP A 46 0.30 -5.17 -10.05
C ASP A 46 -0.99 -5.98 -9.90
N THR A 47 -1.91 -5.85 -10.86
CA THR A 47 -3.20 -6.57 -10.81
C THR A 47 -3.03 -8.09 -10.76
N GLN A 48 -1.96 -8.63 -11.33
CA GLN A 48 -1.64 -10.06 -11.22
C GLN A 48 -1.49 -10.52 -9.75
N TYR A 49 -0.94 -9.67 -8.88
CA TYR A 49 -0.63 -10.04 -7.49
C TYR A 49 -1.67 -9.52 -6.50
N ILE A 50 -2.16 -8.29 -6.65
CA ILE A 50 -3.05 -7.66 -5.67
C ILE A 50 -4.52 -8.01 -5.89
N THR A 51 -4.97 -8.23 -7.14
CA THR A 51 -6.38 -8.52 -7.43
C THR A 51 -6.87 -9.82 -6.79
N PRO A 52 -6.11 -10.93 -6.74
CA PRO A 52 -6.53 -12.12 -5.98
C PRO A 52 -6.76 -11.84 -4.49
N TYR A 53 -5.92 -11.00 -3.88
CA TYR A 53 -6.08 -10.60 -2.48
C TYR A 53 -7.34 -9.74 -2.30
N ILE A 54 -7.56 -8.75 -3.17
CA ILE A 54 -8.78 -7.94 -3.18
C ILE A 54 -10.02 -8.83 -3.33
N GLN A 55 -9.99 -9.78 -4.26
CA GLN A 55 -11.11 -10.70 -4.47
C GLN A 55 -11.40 -11.55 -3.23
N SER A 56 -10.36 -12.03 -2.54
CA SER A 56 -10.54 -12.78 -1.30
C SER A 56 -11.18 -11.94 -0.18
N MET A 57 -10.82 -10.66 -0.08
CA MET A 57 -11.45 -9.73 0.87
C MET A 57 -12.90 -9.45 0.47
N VAL A 58 -13.17 -9.23 -0.82
CA VAL A 58 -14.51 -9.04 -1.36
C VAL A 58 -15.39 -10.25 -1.08
N ASP A 59 -14.88 -11.46 -1.29
CA ASP A 59 -15.61 -12.70 -1.01
C ASP A 59 -15.93 -12.83 0.48
N LEU A 60 -15.01 -12.42 1.36
CA LEU A 60 -15.18 -12.44 2.81
C LEU A 60 -16.27 -11.47 3.29
N ILE A 61 -16.34 -10.27 2.72
CA ILE A 61 -17.27 -9.21 3.16
C ILE A 61 -18.57 -9.16 2.33
N ARG A 62 -18.71 -10.03 1.31
CA ARG A 62 -19.81 -9.96 0.34
C ARG A 62 -21.19 -9.94 1.01
N GLU A 63 -21.40 -10.84 1.96
CA GLU A 63 -22.68 -10.97 2.68
C GLU A 63 -23.00 -9.71 3.49
N ASP A 64 -22.00 -9.16 4.20
CA ASP A 64 -22.16 -7.95 5.00
C ASP A 64 -22.47 -6.72 4.12
N VAL A 65 -21.80 -6.61 2.97
CA VAL A 65 -22.05 -5.54 1.99
C VAL A 65 -23.44 -5.66 1.39
N GLU A 66 -23.85 -6.86 0.97
CA GLU A 66 -25.19 -7.12 0.43
C GLU A 66 -26.26 -6.81 1.48
N TRP A 67 -26.06 -7.27 2.72
CA TRP A 67 -26.96 -6.99 3.83
C TRP A 67 -27.09 -5.49 4.08
N SER A 68 -25.98 -4.75 4.07
CA SER A 68 -25.96 -3.29 4.24
C SER A 68 -26.76 -2.57 3.14
N PHE A 69 -26.55 -2.93 1.87
CA PHE A 69 -27.30 -2.35 0.75
C PHE A 69 -28.79 -2.68 0.80
N ASN A 70 -29.14 -3.91 1.18
CA ASN A 70 -30.53 -4.32 1.35
C ASN A 70 -31.20 -3.61 2.53
N MET A 71 -30.49 -3.43 3.64
CA MET A 71 -30.99 -2.69 4.79
C MET A 71 -31.27 -1.23 4.40
N ALA A 72 -30.31 -0.55 3.79
CA ALA A 72 -30.46 0.84 3.34
C ALA A 72 -31.68 1.04 2.42
N ARG A 73 -31.94 0.09 1.51
CA ARG A 73 -33.08 0.13 0.59
C ARG A 73 -34.44 -0.05 1.27
N ASN A 74 -34.46 -0.75 2.41
CA ASN A 74 -35.68 -1.11 3.13
C ASN A 74 -35.95 -0.22 4.35
N ILE A 75 -35.11 0.80 4.60
CA ILE A 75 -35.39 1.81 5.63
C ILE A 75 -36.53 2.69 5.10
N ASP A 76 -37.70 2.54 5.72
CA ASP A 76 -38.84 3.41 5.49
C ASP A 76 -38.51 4.80 6.07
N THR A 77 -38.35 5.80 5.21
CA THR A 77 -38.08 7.18 5.63
C THR A 77 -39.28 8.05 5.29
N THR A 78 -39.60 9.02 6.16
CA THR A 78 -40.68 9.99 5.94
C THR A 78 -40.32 11.08 4.91
N TYR A 79 -39.22 10.94 4.18
CA TYR A 79 -38.74 11.89 3.20
C TYR A 79 -39.09 11.40 1.79
N ASP A 80 -40.23 11.85 1.26
CA ASP A 80 -40.78 11.40 -0.03
C ASP A 80 -40.12 12.08 -1.26
N GLU A 81 -39.30 13.11 -1.06
CA GLU A 81 -38.82 14.01 -2.13
C GLU A 81 -37.30 13.93 -2.42
N GLY A 82 -36.60 12.95 -1.86
CA GLY A 82 -35.15 12.75 -2.09
C GLY A 82 -34.85 11.75 -3.20
N ILE A 83 -33.88 12.06 -4.08
CA ILE A 83 -33.26 11.04 -4.94
C ILE A 83 -32.35 10.19 -4.05
N VAL A 84 -32.82 9.02 -3.64
CA VAL A 84 -31.98 8.05 -2.91
C VAL A 84 -31.09 7.34 -3.94
N GLN A 85 -29.79 7.68 -3.96
CA GLN A 85 -28.81 6.88 -4.70
C GLN A 85 -28.69 5.52 -4.00
N ASN A 86 -29.19 4.48 -4.65
CA ASN A 86 -29.11 3.11 -4.17
C ASN A 86 -27.90 2.42 -4.80
N PHE A 87 -26.84 2.26 -4.02
CA PHE A 87 -25.74 1.37 -4.41
C PHE A 87 -26.21 -0.08 -4.30
N THR A 88 -25.92 -0.85 -5.35
CA THR A 88 -26.25 -2.26 -5.46
C THR A 88 -24.99 -3.12 -5.34
N MET A 89 -25.20 -4.42 -5.19
CA MET A 89 -24.10 -5.38 -5.24
C MET A 89 -23.41 -5.39 -6.61
N ASP A 90 -24.17 -5.15 -7.68
CA ASP A 90 -23.63 -5.04 -9.05
C ASP A 90 -22.73 -3.81 -9.17
N ASP A 91 -23.16 -2.64 -8.66
CA ASP A 91 -22.31 -1.44 -8.64
C ASP A 91 -21.00 -1.69 -7.90
N PHE A 92 -21.07 -2.37 -6.75
CA PHE A 92 -19.88 -2.73 -6.00
C PHE A 92 -18.95 -3.64 -6.80
N GLN A 93 -19.49 -4.64 -7.49
CA GLN A 93 -18.72 -5.61 -8.28
C GLN A 93 -18.10 -4.97 -9.54
N GLU A 94 -18.86 -4.12 -10.24
CA GLU A 94 -18.40 -3.39 -11.42
C GLU A 94 -17.26 -2.42 -11.11
N ASN A 95 -17.21 -1.88 -9.89
CA ASN A 95 -16.12 -1.00 -9.46
C ASN A 95 -14.80 -1.74 -9.14
N LEU A 96 -14.79 -3.07 -9.08
CA LEU A 96 -13.57 -3.86 -8.79
C LEU A 96 -12.71 -4.06 -10.04
N THR A 97 -13.34 -4.37 -11.16
CA THR A 97 -12.68 -4.86 -12.38
C THR A 97 -13.06 -4.06 -13.62
N TYR A 98 -12.17 -3.99 -14.61
CA TYR A 98 -12.48 -3.43 -15.93
C TYR A 98 -12.15 -4.41 -17.05
N ASP A 99 -12.80 -4.22 -18.20
CA ASP A 99 -12.48 -4.96 -19.42
C ASP A 99 -11.20 -4.41 -20.06
N LYS A 100 -10.09 -5.15 -19.92
CA LYS A 100 -8.80 -4.84 -20.56
C LYS A 100 -8.83 -4.95 -22.09
N THR A 101 -9.77 -5.67 -22.68
CA THR A 101 -9.76 -5.99 -24.11
C THR A 101 -10.29 -4.86 -25.00
N ASN A 102 -11.24 -4.07 -24.50
CA ASN A 102 -11.80 -2.90 -25.18
C ASN A 102 -11.35 -1.59 -24.54
N TYR A 103 -10.14 -1.58 -24.00
CA TYR A 103 -9.62 -0.52 -23.15
C TYR A 103 -8.86 0.56 -23.93
N ASN A 104 -9.33 1.81 -23.88
CA ASN A 104 -8.59 2.98 -24.40
C ASN A 104 -7.80 3.68 -23.29
N LYS A 105 -6.51 3.35 -23.15
CA LYS A 105 -5.67 3.88 -22.08
C LYS A 105 -5.54 5.41 -22.09
N GLU A 106 -5.44 6.04 -23.26
CA GLU A 106 -5.20 7.49 -23.34
C GLU A 106 -6.41 8.30 -22.88
N GLU A 107 -7.61 7.84 -23.22
CA GLU A 107 -8.88 8.45 -22.79
C GLU A 107 -9.05 8.33 -21.28
N ARG A 108 -8.85 7.12 -20.74
CA ARG A 108 -9.08 6.81 -19.34
C ARG A 108 -8.12 7.50 -18.37
N MET A 109 -6.92 7.87 -18.82
CA MET A 109 -5.94 8.56 -17.98
C MET A 109 -6.40 9.92 -17.43
N ASN A 110 -7.42 10.52 -18.04
CA ASN A 110 -7.98 11.82 -17.66
C ASN A 110 -9.37 11.72 -17.00
N GLU A 111 -9.88 10.51 -16.81
CA GLU A 111 -11.20 10.29 -16.23
C GLU A 111 -11.18 10.46 -14.70
N GLU A 112 -12.26 11.03 -14.17
CA GLU A 112 -12.42 11.23 -12.72
C GLU A 112 -12.78 9.92 -12.00
N THR A 113 -13.31 8.94 -12.74
CA THR A 113 -13.78 7.65 -12.20
C THR A 113 -13.03 6.50 -12.82
N LEU A 114 -12.40 5.68 -11.97
CA LEU A 114 -11.64 4.50 -12.36
C LEU A 114 -12.10 3.34 -11.51
N THR A 115 -12.16 2.16 -12.11
CA THR A 115 -12.31 0.93 -11.32
C THR A 115 -11.02 0.67 -10.53
N LEU A 116 -11.11 -0.13 -9.48
CA LEU A 116 -9.97 -0.39 -8.60
C LEU A 116 -8.78 -1.03 -9.35
N SER A 117 -9.03 -2.07 -10.13
CA SER A 117 -7.97 -2.72 -10.92
C SER A 117 -7.43 -1.82 -12.04
N GLU A 118 -8.26 -0.97 -12.64
CA GLU A 118 -7.82 0.01 -13.63
C GLU A 118 -6.87 1.03 -13.01
N PHE A 119 -7.20 1.55 -11.83
CA PHE A 119 -6.33 2.45 -11.09
C PHE A 119 -4.98 1.80 -10.78
N ILE A 120 -5.00 0.54 -10.32
CA ILE A 120 -3.78 -0.24 -10.04
C ILE A 120 -2.92 -0.35 -11.29
N ASP A 121 -3.51 -0.73 -12.44
CA ASP A 121 -2.75 -0.90 -13.68
C ASP A 121 -2.20 0.42 -14.21
N LEU A 122 -3.03 1.48 -14.28
CA LEU A 122 -2.60 2.78 -14.81
C LEU A 122 -1.46 3.38 -14.00
N ARG A 123 -1.59 3.32 -12.67
CA ARG A 123 -0.59 3.85 -11.75
C ARG A 123 0.64 2.96 -11.69
N GLY A 124 0.45 1.64 -11.62
CA GLY A 124 1.52 0.65 -11.65
C GLY A 124 2.35 0.77 -12.92
N ASP A 125 1.72 0.84 -14.08
CA ASP A 125 2.38 1.04 -15.37
C ASP A 125 3.17 2.35 -15.42
N SER A 126 2.58 3.44 -14.93
CA SER A 126 3.26 4.75 -14.91
C SER A 126 4.53 4.68 -14.07
N CYS A 127 4.49 4.04 -12.90
CA CYS A 127 5.65 3.94 -12.02
C CYS A 127 6.66 2.87 -12.46
N ARG A 128 6.23 1.80 -13.13
CA ARG A 128 7.13 0.87 -13.82
C ARG A 128 7.87 1.55 -14.97
N ALA A 129 7.19 2.39 -15.74
CA ALA A 129 7.80 3.17 -16.81
C ALA A 129 8.82 4.17 -16.24
N TYR A 130 8.43 4.92 -15.20
CA TYR A 130 9.30 5.85 -14.48
C TYR A 130 10.59 5.18 -13.98
N THR A 131 10.46 3.99 -13.37
CA THR A 131 11.58 3.25 -12.80
C THR A 131 12.25 2.26 -13.75
N SER A 132 11.90 2.24 -15.04
CA SER A 132 12.30 1.19 -16.00
C SER A 132 13.81 0.91 -16.04
N ASN A 133 14.64 1.95 -15.83
CA ASN A 133 16.11 1.86 -15.85
C ASN A 133 16.75 1.67 -14.47
N VAL A 134 15.94 1.55 -13.41
CA VAL A 134 16.44 1.38 -12.04
C VAL A 134 16.88 -0.07 -11.83
N ASN A 135 18.13 -0.22 -11.37
CA ASN A 135 18.68 -1.52 -11.01
C ASN A 135 18.19 -1.95 -9.63
N THR A 136 17.41 -3.04 -9.57
CA THR A 136 16.88 -3.60 -8.31
C THR A 136 17.76 -4.69 -7.70
N SER A 137 18.91 -5.02 -8.30
CA SER A 137 19.81 -6.05 -7.78
C SER A 137 20.51 -5.65 -6.48
N ASN A 138 20.63 -4.34 -6.22
CA ASN A 138 21.20 -3.80 -4.98
C ASN A 138 20.08 -3.21 -4.11
N ASN A 139 19.54 -4.04 -3.20
CA ASN A 139 18.48 -3.64 -2.26
C ASN A 139 18.99 -3.54 -0.81
N GLN A 140 20.28 -3.31 -0.60
CA GLN A 140 20.83 -3.12 0.75
C GLN A 140 20.32 -1.80 1.34
N ASN A 141 19.92 -1.83 2.61
CA ASN A 141 19.48 -0.61 3.29
C ASN A 141 20.72 0.18 3.70
N ILE A 142 20.77 1.47 3.36
CA ILE A 142 21.91 2.33 3.72
C ILE A 142 22.11 2.35 5.24
N SER A 143 21.05 2.17 6.04
CA SER A 143 21.11 2.07 7.50
C SER A 143 21.82 0.82 8.03
N ASP A 144 21.92 -0.24 7.23
CA ASP A 144 22.41 -1.53 7.71
C ASP A 144 23.95 -1.50 7.89
N ASP A 145 24.62 -0.59 7.20
CA ASP A 145 26.09 -0.42 7.20
C ASP A 145 26.57 0.83 7.97
N VAL A 146 25.64 1.64 8.52
CA VAL A 146 26.02 2.79 9.35
C VAL A 146 26.34 2.31 10.76
N ASN A 147 27.63 2.25 11.08
CA ASN A 147 28.07 2.09 12.45
C ASN A 147 27.84 3.42 13.21
N ILE A 148 26.77 3.49 14.01
CA ILE A 148 26.44 4.66 14.86
C ILE A 148 27.37 4.69 16.09
N THR A 149 28.67 4.59 15.88
CA THR A 149 29.69 4.85 16.88
C THR A 149 30.38 6.15 16.48
N GLU A 150 29.79 7.30 16.85
CA GLU A 150 30.42 8.62 16.99
C GLU A 150 29.36 9.75 16.91
N PHE A 151 28.36 9.66 17.78
CA PHE A 151 27.87 10.87 18.45
C PHE A 151 28.10 10.63 19.94
N VAL A 152 29.38 10.50 20.31
CA VAL A 152 29.80 10.66 21.69
C VAL A 152 29.76 12.16 21.91
N ASP A 153 28.68 12.65 22.52
CA ASP A 153 28.77 13.89 23.27
C ASP A 153 29.97 13.71 24.21
N GLU A 154 30.97 14.60 24.07
CA GLU A 154 32.12 14.65 24.95
C GLU A 154 31.63 14.93 26.38
N GLU A 155 31.20 13.90 27.11
CA GLU A 155 31.21 13.84 28.58
C GLU A 155 30.88 12.42 29.06
N GLY A 156 31.91 11.58 29.03
CA GLY A 156 32.20 10.57 30.04
C GLY A 156 31.15 9.50 30.38
N ALA A 157 31.36 8.28 29.90
CA ALA A 157 31.49 7.08 30.75
C ALA A 157 31.70 5.82 29.90
N GLU A 158 32.78 5.09 30.18
CA GLU A 158 32.99 3.71 29.73
C GLU A 158 31.88 2.79 30.25
N LEU A 159 31.12 2.13 29.38
CA LEU A 159 30.42 0.88 29.71
C LEU A 159 30.49 -0.10 28.55
N ASN A 160 31.35 -1.11 28.72
CA ASN A 160 31.37 -2.33 27.91
C ASN A 160 30.03 -3.07 28.07
N ALA A 161 29.19 -3.05 27.04
CA ALA A 161 27.99 -3.87 26.96
C ALA A 161 28.01 -4.70 25.67
N VAL A 162 28.53 -5.93 25.77
CA VAL A 162 28.34 -6.97 24.76
C VAL A 162 26.86 -7.35 24.78
N SER A 163 26.11 -6.96 23.75
CA SER A 163 24.68 -7.26 23.60
C SER A 163 24.47 -8.76 23.34
N SER A 164 23.93 -9.46 24.34
CA SER A 164 23.52 -10.88 24.30
C SER A 164 22.04 -11.07 23.96
N ALA A 165 21.37 -10.08 23.37
CA ALA A 165 19.90 -10.04 23.30
C ALA A 165 19.27 -10.78 22.10
N THR A 166 20.04 -11.23 21.11
CA THR A 166 19.47 -11.82 19.87
C THR A 166 19.14 -13.31 19.97
N LEU A 167 19.60 -14.03 21.00
CA LEU A 167 19.31 -15.47 21.15
C LEU A 167 18.00 -15.76 21.91
N SER A 168 17.58 -14.87 22.82
CA SER A 168 16.47 -15.13 23.74
C SER A 168 15.08 -14.99 23.09
N MET A 169 14.92 -14.22 22.01
CA MET A 169 13.60 -13.99 21.40
C MET A 169 13.14 -15.17 20.52
N LYS A 170 14.05 -15.95 19.93
CA LYS A 170 13.68 -17.09 19.09
C LYS A 170 13.05 -18.25 19.88
N GLN A 171 13.47 -18.44 21.13
CA GLN A 171 12.95 -19.53 21.97
C GLN A 171 11.54 -19.26 22.52
N CYS A 172 11.19 -17.99 22.78
CA CYS A 172 9.84 -17.64 23.25
C CYS A 172 8.76 -17.75 22.16
N SER A 173 9.09 -17.46 20.88
CA SER A 173 8.12 -17.59 19.77
C SER A 173 7.72 -19.04 19.48
N LEU A 174 8.66 -19.99 19.59
CA LEU A 174 8.39 -21.41 19.36
C LEU A 174 7.46 -22.02 20.43
N LEU A 175 7.58 -21.57 21.68
CA LEU A 175 6.71 -22.02 22.77
C LEU A 175 5.27 -21.53 22.60
N PHE A 176 5.08 -20.32 22.06
CA PHE A 176 3.75 -19.77 21.78
C PHE A 176 3.01 -20.55 20.68
N ILE A 177 3.71 -20.94 19.62
CA ILE A 177 3.14 -21.72 18.51
C ILE A 177 2.78 -23.14 18.98
N LEU A 178 3.65 -23.78 19.78
CA LEU A 178 3.38 -25.11 20.35
C LEU A 178 2.17 -25.12 21.29
N ALA A 179 2.00 -24.08 22.11
CA ALA A 179 0.85 -23.96 23.00
C ALA A 179 -0.48 -23.84 22.24
N GLN A 180 -0.50 -23.09 21.12
CA GLN A 180 -1.70 -22.96 20.28
C GLN A 180 -2.10 -24.26 19.59
N ILE A 181 -1.13 -25.07 19.15
CA ILE A 181 -1.40 -26.37 18.52
C ILE A 181 -2.02 -27.36 19.51
N ILE A 182 -1.53 -27.38 20.76
CA ILE A 182 -2.06 -28.28 21.81
C ILE A 182 -3.50 -27.88 22.17
N LEU A 183 -3.81 -26.59 22.20
CA LEU A 183 -5.14 -26.08 22.53
C LEU A 183 -6.19 -26.34 21.43
N LEU A 184 -5.75 -26.56 20.19
CA LEU A 184 -6.60 -26.93 19.04
C LEU A 184 -6.84 -28.44 18.92
N LEU A 185 -6.08 -29.26 19.65
CA LEU A 185 -6.16 -30.74 19.63
C LEU A 185 -6.94 -31.33 20.82
N LEU A 186 -7.34 -30.49 21.78
CA LEU A 186 -8.17 -30.81 22.95
C LEU A 186 -9.61 -30.35 22.74
#